data_AF-A0A0Z8JD78-F1
#
_entry.id   AF-A0A0Z8JD78-F1
#
_cell.length_a   1.000
_cell.length_b   1.000
_cell.length_c   1.000
_cell.angle_alpha   90.00
_cell.angle_beta   90.00
_cell.angle_gamma   90.00
#
_symmetry.space_group_name_H-M   'P 1'
#
loop_
_entity.id
_entity.type
_entity.pdbx_description
1 polymer ?
#
loop_
_entity_poly.entity_id
_entity_poly.type
_entity_poly.pdbx_seq_one_letter_code
_entity_poly.pdbx_strand_id
1 'polypeptide(L)'
;MLEELKTLTGESGDKILSSLLLRAKNIILTETNRSQLTPALECLQLEVALELYNRQGSEGETSRSEGGVSVSYKDGLSDTILNGIRSHRLARVAGRAFEAKPTEAVSDP
;
A
#
# COMPACT_ATOMS: atom_id res chain seq x y z
N MET A 1 11.22 -0.47 7.57
CA MET A 1 10.16 0.19 6.78
C MET A 1 10.31 1.71 6.71
N LEU A 2 10.31 2.47 7.81
CA LEU A 2 10.49 3.94 7.72
C LEU A 2 11.85 4.35 7.14
N GLU A 3 12.94 3.79 7.65
CA GLU A 3 14.31 4.04 7.15
C GLU A 3 14.53 3.60 5.71
N GLU A 4 13.87 2.52 5.32
CA GLU A 4 13.88 2.03 3.94
C GLU A 4 13.16 3.00 3.00
N LEU A 5 12.00 3.52 3.41
CA LEU A 5 11.27 4.52 2.64
C LEU A 5 12.08 5.82 2.52
N LYS A 6 12.76 6.27 3.59
CA LYS A 6 13.69 7.43 3.52
C LYS A 6 14.79 7.24 2.49
N THR A 7 15.36 6.03 2.45
CA THR A 7 16.45 5.70 1.51
C THR A 7 15.95 5.72 0.07
N LEU A 8 14.73 5.26 -0.18
CA LEU A 8 14.14 5.20 -1.53
C LEU A 8 13.65 6.56 -2.03
N THR A 9 13.08 7.40 -1.15
CA THR A 9 12.54 8.70 -1.54
C THR A 9 13.56 9.83 -1.44
N GLY A 10 14.64 9.64 -0.68
CA GLY A 10 15.60 10.69 -0.35
C GLY A 10 15.05 11.71 0.66
N GLU A 11 13.88 11.45 1.25
CA GLU A 11 13.26 12.38 2.19
C GLU A 11 13.72 12.22 3.62
N SER A 12 13.94 13.35 4.29
CA SER A 12 14.25 13.41 5.72
C SER A 12 13.01 13.68 6.60
N GLY A 13 11.83 13.85 6.00
CA GLY A 13 10.60 14.22 6.69
C GLY A 13 9.87 13.06 7.36
N ASP A 14 10.33 12.63 8.54
CA ASP A 14 9.76 11.48 9.28
C ASP A 14 8.24 11.52 9.46
N LYS A 15 7.68 12.71 9.71
CA LYS A 15 6.23 12.89 9.87
C LYS A 15 5.45 12.59 8.59
N ILE A 16 5.96 13.04 7.44
CA ILE A 16 5.33 12.84 6.14
C ILE A 16 5.38 11.37 5.77
N LEU A 17 6.56 10.76 5.90
CA LEU A 17 6.77 9.35 5.62
C LEU A 17 5.95 8.44 6.54
N SER A 18 5.85 8.77 7.83
CA SER A 18 4.99 8.04 8.77
C SER A 18 3.51 8.15 8.41
N SER A 19 3.05 9.32 7.98
CA SER A 19 1.68 9.54 7.50
C SER A 19 1.38 8.72 6.24
N LEU A 20 2.33 8.68 5.29
CA LEU A 20 2.22 7.86 4.08
C LEU A 20 2.15 6.37 4.38
N LEU A 21 3.00 5.87 5.29
CA LEU A 21 2.97 4.47 5.73
C LEU A 21 1.66 4.12 6.43
N LEU A 22 1.11 5.02 7.25
CA LEU A 22 -0.19 4.83 7.88
C LEU A 22 -1.32 4.77 6.84
N ARG A 23 -1.29 5.68 5.87
CA ARG A 23 -2.26 5.70 4.77
C ARG A 23 -2.17 4.43 3.92
N ALA A 24 -0.95 4.00 3.58
CA ALA A 24 -0.69 2.76 2.85
C ALA A 24 -1.26 1.54 3.59
N LYS A 25 -1.01 1.44 4.90
CA LYS A 25 -1.59 0.40 5.76
C LYS A 25 -3.12 0.37 5.66
N ASN A 26 -3.76 1.53 5.83
CA ASN A 26 -5.23 1.61 5.82
C ASN A 26 -5.83 1.20 4.46
N ILE A 27 -5.18 1.56 3.35
CA ILE A 27 -5.59 1.13 2.01
C ILE A 27 -5.52 -0.39 1.90
N ILE A 28 -4.38 -0.99 2.27
CA ILE A 28 -4.20 -2.44 2.18
C ILE A 28 -5.23 -3.19 3.03
N LEU A 29 -5.45 -2.78 4.28
CA LEU A 29 -6.44 -3.40 5.16
C LEU A 29 -7.85 -3.34 4.56
N THR A 30 -8.21 -2.19 3.99
CA THR A 30 -9.51 -1.97 3.35
C THR A 30 -9.69 -2.85 2.11
N GLU A 31 -8.71 -2.82 1.19
CA GLU A 31 -8.77 -3.60 -0.05
C GLU A 31 -8.75 -5.12 0.22
N THR A 32 -8.06 -5.56 1.27
CA THR A 32 -7.96 -6.99 1.63
C THR A 32 -9.09 -7.49 2.53
N ASN A 33 -9.96 -6.62 3.03
CA ASN A 33 -10.93 -6.93 4.10
C ASN A 33 -10.27 -7.52 5.37
N ARG A 34 -9.08 -7.03 5.74
CA ARG A 34 -8.34 -7.50 6.91
C ARG A 34 -8.29 -6.44 8.00
N SER A 35 -8.09 -6.89 9.23
CA SER A 35 -7.93 -6.01 10.39
C SER A 35 -6.46 -5.75 10.73
N GLN A 36 -5.56 -6.65 10.34
CA GLN A 36 -4.13 -6.57 10.58
C GLN A 36 -3.34 -6.88 9.30
N LEU A 37 -2.12 -6.36 9.22
CA LEU A 37 -1.19 -6.71 8.15
C LEU A 37 -0.61 -8.10 8.44
N THR A 38 -0.59 -8.94 7.42
CA THR A 38 0.17 -10.19 7.45
C THR A 38 1.60 -9.91 6.98
N PRO A 39 2.59 -10.77 7.30
CA PRO A 39 3.96 -10.58 6.84
C PRO A 39 4.08 -10.43 5.31
N ALA A 40 3.22 -11.13 4.54
CA ALA A 40 3.17 -10.99 3.09
C ALA A 40 2.68 -9.61 2.61
N LEU A 41 1.84 -8.93 3.39
CA LEU A 41 1.30 -7.61 3.08
C LEU A 41 2.23 -6.46 3.50
N GLU A 42 3.22 -6.71 4.36
CA GLU A 42 4.18 -5.69 4.79
C GLU A 42 5.04 -5.20 3.61
N CYS A 43 5.47 -6.10 2.72
CA CYS A 43 6.21 -5.70 1.51
C CYS A 43 5.37 -4.76 0.63
N LEU A 44 4.09 -5.07 0.44
CA LEU A 44 3.17 -4.23 -0.34
C LEU A 44 2.92 -2.87 0.32
N GLN A 45 3.02 -2.75 1.65
CA GLN A 45 2.86 -1.48 2.35
C GLN A 45 3.93 -0.46 1.94
N LEU A 46 5.18 -0.91 1.75
CA LEU A 46 6.27 -0.05 1.31
C LEU A 46 6.02 0.44 -0.12
N GLU A 47 5.65 -0.46 -1.04
CA GLU A 47 5.37 -0.12 -2.43
C GLU A 47 4.22 0.87 -2.57
N VAL A 48 3.13 0.66 -1.82
CA VAL A 48 1.99 1.60 -1.78
C VAL A 48 2.43 2.96 -1.25
N ALA A 49 3.24 3.01 -0.18
CA ALA A 49 3.72 4.26 0.37
C ALA A 49 4.62 5.02 -0.61
N LEU A 50 5.46 4.31 -1.36
CA LEU A 50 6.32 4.88 -2.40
C LEU A 50 5.49 5.42 -3.57
N GLU A 51 4.48 4.69 -4.03
CA GLU A 51 3.57 5.19 -5.08
C GLU A 51 2.80 6.43 -4.62
N LEU A 52 2.29 6.43 -3.37
CA LEU A 52 1.64 7.60 -2.78
C LEU A 52 2.58 8.81 -2.68
N TYR A 53 3.84 8.60 -2.31
CA TYR A 53 4.86 9.65 -2.26
C TYR A 53 5.13 10.23 -3.65
N ASN A 54 5.39 9.37 -4.65
CA ASN A 54 5.68 9.80 -6.01
C ASN A 54 4.53 10.61 -6.64
N ARG A 55 3.29 10.35 -6.22
CA ARG A 55 2.11 11.10 -6.65
C ARG A 55 1.92 12.42 -5.91
N GLN A 56 2.48 12.56 -4.70
CA GLN A 56 2.40 13.77 -3.87
C GLN A 56 3.28 14.87 -4.48
N GLY A 57 2.78 15.47 -5.57
CA GLY A 57 3.52 16.40 -6.43
C GLY A 57 3.00 16.44 -7.87
N SER A 58 2.22 15.43 -8.28
CA SER A 58 1.61 15.33 -9.62
C SER A 58 0.08 15.46 -9.59
N GLU A 59 -0.47 15.99 -8.49
CA GLU A 59 -1.92 16.02 -8.20
C GLU A 59 -2.77 16.79 -9.26
N GLY A 60 -2.13 17.60 -10.11
CA GLY A 60 -2.78 18.38 -11.18
C GLY A 60 -2.48 17.92 -12.61
N GLU A 61 -1.68 16.87 -12.81
CA GLU A 61 -1.27 16.41 -14.14
C GLU A 61 -1.86 15.03 -14.43
N THR A 62 -3.06 15.02 -15.02
CA THR A 62 -3.74 13.77 -15.44
C THR A 62 -3.08 13.11 -16.64
N SER A 63 -2.32 13.89 -17.41
CA SER A 63 -1.48 13.39 -18.50
C SER A 63 -0.36 14.37 -18.83
N ARG A 64 0.85 13.86 -19.01
CA ARG A 64 1.96 14.60 -19.63
C ARG A 64 2.34 13.92 -20.94
N SER A 65 2.47 14.70 -22.00
CA SER A 65 2.95 14.21 -23.30
C SER A 65 4.23 14.97 -23.65
N GLU A 66 5.36 14.26 -23.59
CA GLU A 66 6.64 14.77 -24.08
C GLU A 66 7.20 13.80 -25.13
N GLY A 67 7.65 14.34 -26.26
CA GLY A 67 8.32 13.54 -27.30
C GLY A 67 7.45 12.47 -27.98
N GLY A 68 6.13 12.57 -27.93
CA GLY A 68 5.21 11.59 -28.54
C GLY A 68 4.85 10.40 -27.64
N VAL A 69 5.33 10.38 -26.40
CA VAL A 69 4.89 9.41 -25.37
C VAL A 69 3.91 10.11 -24.44
N SER A 70 2.66 9.65 -24.45
CA SER A 70 1.63 10.11 -23.52
C SER A 70 1.59 9.20 -22.30
N VAL A 71 1.87 9.74 -21.12
CA VAL A 71 1.66 9.02 -19.85
C VAL A 71 0.34 9.51 -19.26
N SER A 72 -0.64 8.62 -19.15
CA SER A 72 -1.92 8.89 -18.47
C SER A 72 -1.83 8.41 -17.02
N TYR A 73 -1.91 9.34 -16.07
CA TYR A 73 -1.99 9.01 -14.66
C TYR A 73 -3.46 8.74 -14.33
N LYS A 74 -3.85 7.46 -14.18
CA LYS A 74 -5.19 7.13 -13.66
C LYS A 74 -5.31 7.61 -12.20
N ASP A 75 -6.50 8.04 -11.81
CA ASP A 75 -6.84 8.32 -10.42
C ASP A 75 -6.82 7.01 -9.61
N GLY A 76 -5.85 6.88 -8.71
CA GLY A 76 -5.69 5.70 -7.85
C GLY A 76 -4.30 5.07 -7.90
N LEU A 77 -4.12 4.00 -7.12
CA LEU A 77 -2.91 3.18 -7.18
C LEU A 77 -2.81 2.46 -8.53
N SER A 78 -1.60 2.11 -8.95
CA SER A 78 -1.34 1.34 -10.15
C SER A 78 -2.08 0.00 -10.15
N ASP A 79 -2.54 -0.42 -11.32
CA ASP A 79 -3.30 -1.68 -11.47
C ASP A 79 -2.47 -2.88 -10.97
N THR A 80 -1.14 -2.84 -11.14
CA THR A 80 -0.22 -3.88 -10.64
C THR A 80 -0.25 -4.00 -9.12
N ILE A 81 -0.07 -2.89 -8.40
CA ILE A 81 -0.07 -2.90 -6.93
C ILE A 81 -1.46 -3.29 -6.40
N LEU A 82 -2.54 -2.75 -7.00
CA LEU A 82 -3.90 -3.10 -6.61
C LEU A 82 -4.19 -4.59 -6.80
N ASN A 83 -3.75 -5.19 -7.91
CA ASN A 83 -3.91 -6.62 -8.15
C ASN A 83 -3.11 -7.45 -7.15
N GLY A 84 -1.88 -7.04 -6.83
CA GLY A 84 -1.06 -7.63 -5.77
C GLY A 84 -1.79 -7.65 -4.43
N ILE A 85 -2.30 -6.50 -3.98
CA ILE A 85 -3.08 -6.38 -2.74
C ILE A 85 -4.33 -7.26 -2.78
N ARG A 86 -5.11 -7.19 -3.87
CA ARG A 86 -6.39 -7.91 -3.99
C ARG A 86 -6.22 -9.42 -4.04
N SER A 87 -5.07 -9.93 -4.45
CA SER A 87 -4.77 -11.36 -4.39
C SER A 87 -4.79 -11.92 -2.95
N HIS A 88 -4.57 -11.07 -1.95
CA HIS A 88 -4.60 -11.42 -0.52
C HIS A 88 -5.96 -11.15 0.16
N ARG A 89 -6.97 -10.74 -0.62
CA ARG A 89 -8.28 -10.33 -0.11
C ARG A 89 -9.07 -11.51 0.43
N LEU A 90 -9.59 -11.35 1.65
CA LEU A 90 -10.49 -12.33 2.24
C LEU A 90 -11.87 -12.26 1.55
N ALA A 91 -12.37 -13.43 1.16
CA ALA A 91 -13.72 -13.57 0.66
C ALA A 91 -14.74 -13.16 1.73
N ARG A 92 -15.85 -12.59 1.29
CA ARG A 92 -16.98 -12.23 2.18
C ARG A 92 -18.06 -13.28 2.05
N VAL A 93 -18.61 -13.70 3.19
CA VAL A 93 -19.78 -14.58 3.28
C VAL A 93 -20.86 -13.85 4.05
N ALA A 94 -22.07 -13.76 3.49
CA ALA A 94 -23.18 -13.00 4.06
C ALA A 94 -22.79 -11.55 4.45
N GLY A 95 -22.00 -10.89 3.60
CA GLY A 95 -21.55 -9.52 3.82
C GLY A 95 -20.42 -9.34 4.84
N ARG A 96 -19.86 -10.40 5.42
CA ARG A 96 -18.77 -10.34 6.42
C ARG A 96 -17.52 -11.08 5.94
N ALA A 97 -16.34 -10.53 6.19
CA ALA A 97 -15.08 -11.23 6.01
C ALA A 97 -14.71 -11.95 7.31
N PHE A 98 -14.16 -13.16 7.18
CA PHE A 98 -13.72 -13.96 8.32
C PHE A 98 -12.20 -14.08 8.27
N GLU A 99 -11.53 -13.47 9.24
CA GLU A 99 -10.09 -13.53 9.40
C GLU A 99 -9.74 -14.56 10.48
N ALA A 100 -8.92 -15.54 10.12
CA ALA A 100 -8.40 -16.49 11.09
C ALA A 100 -7.54 -15.75 12.11
N LYS A 101 -7.78 -16.00 13.40
CA LYS A 101 -6.91 -15.47 14.44
C LYS A 101 -5.52 -16.08 14.28
N PRO A 102 -4.44 -15.30 14.38
CA PRO A 102 -3.11 -15.86 14.44
C PRO A 102 -3.06 -16.83 15.62
N THR A 103 -2.78 -18.11 15.37
CA THR A 103 -2.49 -19.06 16.45
C THR A 103 -1.21 -18.58 17.12
N GLU A 104 -1.29 -18.16 18.38
CA GLU A 104 -0.12 -17.93 19.21
C GLU A 104 0.72 -19.20 19.15
N ALA A 105 1.93 -19.11 18.58
CA ALA A 105 2.88 -20.19 18.62
C ALA A 105 3.08 -20.54 20.10
N VAL A 106 2.68 -21.75 20.48
CA VAL A 106 2.90 -22.32 21.80
C VAL A 106 4.39 -22.12 22.11
N SER A 107 4.68 -21.30 23.10
CA SER A 107 6.03 -21.22 23.66
C SER A 107 6.22 -22.52 24.43
N ASP A 108 6.93 -23.46 23.81
CA ASP A 108 7.40 -24.64 24.52
C ASP A 108 8.33 -24.19 25.67
N PRO A 109 8.15 -24.74 26.88
CA PRO A 109 8.87 -24.35 28.09
C PRO A 109 10.35 -24.75 28.11
#